data_AF-A0A1D2YWB9-F1
#
_entry.id   AF-A0A1D2YWB9-F1
#
_cell.length_a   1.000
_cell.length_b   1.000
_cell.length_c   1.000
_cell.angle_alpha   90.00
_cell.angle_beta   90.00
_cell.angle_gamma   90.00
#
_symmetry.space_group_name_H-M   'P 1'
#
loop_
_entity.id
_entity.type
_entity.pdbx_description
1 polymer ?
#
loop_
_entity_poly.entity_id
_entity_poly.type
_entity_poly.pdbx_seq_one_letter_code
_entity_poly.pdbx_strand_id
1 'polypeptide(L)'
;MMIKKEMLIGDIVRLKPNSIDVLAKFGMGCLGCPSSQMESLEQAAFIHGLDVDKIIDELNKDEQNEEKLNKEKQNKEKQNNEE
;
A
#
# COMPACT_ATOMS: atom_id res chain seq x y z
N MET A 1 3.57 7.39 -3.86
CA MET A 1 4.81 6.73 -3.46
C MET A 1 4.57 5.24 -3.28
N MET A 2 5.22 4.40 -4.08
CA MET A 2 5.01 2.95 -4.05
C MET A 2 5.64 2.30 -2.82
N ILE A 3 4.84 1.59 -2.02
CA ILE A 3 5.30 0.78 -0.88
C ILE A 3 5.95 -0.51 -1.38
N LYS A 4 7.08 -0.89 -0.78
CA LYS A 4 7.85 -2.11 -1.07
C LYS A 4 7.98 -2.99 0.15
N LYS A 5 8.20 -4.29 -0.05
CA LYS A 5 8.32 -5.31 1.00
C LYS A 5 9.50 -5.09 1.96
N GLU A 6 10.55 -4.42 1.49
CA GLU A 6 11.78 -4.15 2.23
C GLU A 6 11.64 -2.98 3.21
N MET A 7 10.58 -2.17 3.06
CA MET A 7 10.35 -1.00 3.89
C MET A 7 10.01 -1.41 5.32
N LEU A 8 10.52 -0.62 6.27
CA LEU A 8 10.16 -0.78 7.68
C LEU A 8 8.71 -0.39 7.89
N ILE A 9 8.00 -1.13 8.74
CA ILE A 9 6.61 -0.82 9.10
C ILE A 9 6.51 0.62 9.65
N GLY A 10 7.49 1.05 10.45
CA GLY A 10 7.49 2.40 10.97
C GLY A 10 7.61 3.50 9.92
N ASP A 11 8.34 3.25 8.83
CA ASP A 11 8.45 4.18 7.71
C ASP A 11 7.16 4.18 6.88
N ILE A 12 6.57 3.01 6.63
CA ILE A 12 5.28 2.88 5.93
C ILE A 12 4.20 3.68 6.66
N VAL A 13 4.08 3.54 7.99
CA VAL A 13 3.07 4.24 8.79
C VAL A 13 3.32 5.76 8.79
N ARG A 14 4.58 6.21 8.85
CA ARG A 14 4.92 7.64 8.78
C ARG A 14 4.60 8.25 7.41
N LEU A 15 4.88 7.52 6.34
CA LEU A 15 4.65 7.95 4.96
C LEU A 15 3.17 7.88 4.57
N LYS A 16 2.47 6.85 5.03
CA LYS A 16 1.06 6.58 4.74
C LYS A 16 0.33 6.21 6.03
N PRO A 17 -0.18 7.18 6.81
CA PRO A 17 -0.90 6.90 8.06
C PRO A 17 -2.10 5.96 7.89
N ASN A 18 -2.80 6.04 6.75
CA ASN A 18 -3.92 5.15 6.39
C ASN A 18 -3.49 3.67 6.20
N SER A 19 -2.19 3.38 6.14
CA SER A 19 -1.69 2.00 6.12
C SER A 19 -2.00 1.24 7.40
N ILE A 20 -2.20 1.93 8.53
CA ILE A 20 -2.57 1.33 9.82
C ILE A 20 -3.84 0.49 9.68
N ASP A 21 -4.89 1.05 9.07
CA ASP A 21 -6.16 0.34 8.87
C ASP A 21 -6.02 -0.88 7.96
N VAL A 22 -5.16 -0.79 6.94
CA VAL A 22 -4.87 -1.90 6.02
C VAL A 22 -4.14 -3.01 6.77
N LEU A 23 -3.02 -2.70 7.42
CA LEU A 23 -2.21 -3.65 8.19
C LEU A 23 -3.02 -4.32 9.30
N ALA A 24 -3.88 -3.56 9.99
CA ALA A 24 -4.78 -4.10 11.01
C ALA A 24 -5.77 -5.14 10.45
N LYS A 25 -6.32 -4.95 9.24
CA LYS A 25 -7.19 -5.94 8.57
C LYS A 25 -6.47 -7.26 8.29
N PHE A 26 -5.16 -7.23 8.07
CA PHE A 26 -4.33 -8.42 7.90
C PHE A 26 -3.88 -9.06 9.22
N GLY A 27 -4.31 -8.53 10.37
CA GLY A 27 -3.96 -9.06 11.70
C GLY A 27 -2.67 -8.47 12.28
N MET A 28 -2.08 -7.45 11.65
CA MET A 28 -0.93 -6.72 12.17
C MET A 28 -1.39 -5.50 12.99
N GLY A 29 -2.11 -5.73 14.09
CA GLY A 29 -2.66 -4.65 14.93
C GLY A 29 -1.64 -3.97 15.86
N CYS A 30 -0.51 -4.63 16.15
CA CYS A 30 0.49 -4.17 17.12
C CYS A 30 1.52 -3.18 16.54
N LEU A 31 1.08 -2.23 15.71
CA LEU A 31 1.96 -1.29 15.00
C LEU A 31 2.55 -0.20 15.92
N GLY A 32 2.00 -0.02 17.12
CA GLY A 32 2.54 0.92 18.11
C GLY A 32 3.74 0.38 18.91
N CYS A 33 4.07 -0.91 18.79
CA CYS A 33 5.19 -1.50 19.52
C CYS A 33 6.52 -1.10 18.86
N PRO A 34 7.53 -0.64 19.63
CA PRO A 34 8.85 -0.30 19.07
C PRO A 34 9.49 -1.43 18.27
N SER A 35 9.24 -2.69 18.65
CA SER A 35 9.78 -3.86 17.92
C SER A 35 9.17 -3.97 16.53
N SER A 36 7.84 -3.93 16.42
CA SER A 36 7.13 -4.01 15.12
C SER A 36 7.54 -2.90 14.16
N GLN A 37 7.83 -1.71 14.69
CA GLN A 37 8.23 -0.55 13.88
C GLN A 37 9.62 -0.71 13.25
N MET A 38 10.46 -1.59 13.81
CA MET A 38 11.82 -1.89 13.31
C MET A 38 11.86 -3.13 12.41
N GLU A 39 10.74 -3.82 12.20
CA GLU A 39 10.64 -4.96 11.29
C GLU A 39 10.32 -4.49 9.86
N SER A 40 10.86 -5.19 8.86
CA SER A 40 10.41 -5.00 7.48
C SER A 40 9.01 -5.60 7.29
N LEU A 41 8.27 -5.08 6.31
CA LEU A 41 6.96 -5.63 5.97
C LEU A 41 7.03 -7.12 5.60
N GLU A 42 8.08 -7.55 4.89
CA GLU A 42 8.33 -8.95 4.53
C GLU A 42 8.55 -9.83 5.77
N GLN A 43 9.36 -9.38 6.72
CA GLN A 43 9.65 -10.13 7.94
C GLN A 43 8.39 -10.30 8.80
N ALA A 44 7.67 -9.20 9.03
CA ALA A 44 6.43 -9.25 9.79
C ALA A 44 5.39 -10.14 9.12
N ALA A 45 5.21 -10.04 7.80
CA ALA A 45 4.32 -10.91 7.05
C ALA A 45 4.72 -12.39 7.18
N PHE A 46 6.02 -12.70 7.07
CA PHE A 46 6.54 -14.06 7.19
C PHE A 46 6.28 -14.68 8.57
N ILE A 47 6.55 -13.93 9.66
CA ILE A 47 6.34 -14.39 11.04
C ILE A 47 4.85 -14.67 11.31
N HIS A 48 3.97 -13.90 10.69
CA HIS A 48 2.51 -14.03 10.83
C HIS A 48 1.87 -14.96 9.78
N GLY A 49 2.66 -15.57 8.88
CA GLY A 49 2.14 -16.45 7.83
C GLY A 49 1.26 -15.75 6.79
N LEU A 50 1.51 -14.46 6.56
CA LEU A 50 0.76 -13.61 5.64
C LEU A 50 1.46 -13.50 4.28
N ASP A 51 0.67 -13.25 3.25
CA ASP A 51 1.15 -13.00 1.90
C ASP A 51 1.52 -11.52 1.73
N VAL A 52 2.82 -11.24 1.71
CA VAL A 52 3.36 -9.88 1.61
C VAL A 52 2.92 -9.17 0.32
N ASP A 53 2.75 -9.91 -0.78
CA ASP A 53 2.35 -9.32 -2.06
C ASP A 53 0.91 -8.81 -1.99
N LYS A 54 0.01 -9.53 -1.30
CA LYS A 54 -1.37 -9.06 -1.06
C LYS A 54 -1.43 -7.82 -0.18
N ILE A 55 -0.58 -7.75 0.83
CA ILE A 55 -0.50 -6.58 1.71
C ILE A 55 -0.02 -5.36 0.91
N ILE A 56 1.00 -5.53 0.08
CA ILE A 56 1.55 -4.47 -0.78
C ILE A 56 0.51 -3.99 -1.80
N ASP A 57 -0.25 -4.90 -2.40
CA ASP A 57 -1.31 -4.56 -3.33
C ASP A 57 -2.35 -3.66 -2.64
N GLU A 58 -2.85 -4.06 -1.46
CA GLU A 58 -3.78 -3.23 -0.68
C GLU A 58 -3.17 -1.89 -0.25
N LEU A 59 -1.92 -1.88 0.20
CA LEU A 59 -1.25 -0.65 0.62
C LEU A 59 -1.06 0.34 -0.53
N ASN A 60 -0.96 -0.12 -1.77
CA ASN A 60 -0.78 0.72 -2.96
C ASN A 60 -2.09 0.99 -3.73
N LYS A 61 -3.23 0.39 -3.34
CA LYS A 61 -4.49 0.48 -4.11
C LYS A 61 -5.00 1.90 -4.34
N ASP A 62 -4.88 2.79 -3.36
CA ASP A 62 -5.34 4.18 -3.52
C ASP A 62 -4.58 4.90 -4.65
N GLU A 63 -3.29 4.65 -4.79
CA GLU A 63 -2.46 5.22 -5.87
C GLU A 63 -2.77 4.60 -7.23
N GLN A 64 -3.04 3.30 -7.27
CA GLN A 64 -3.42 2.64 -8.52
C GLN A 64 -4.78 3.13 -9.05
N ASN A 65 -5.68 3.56 -8.16
CA ASN A 65 -6.95 4.17 -8.53
C ASN A 65 -6.75 5.54 -9.19
N GLU A 66 -5.83 6.37 -8.68
CA GLU A 66 -5.47 7.64 -9.32
C GLU A 66 -4.87 7.43 -10.72
N GLU A 67 -4.01 6.44 -10.90
CA GLU A 67 -3.39 6.15 -12.20
C GLU A 67 -4.40 5.61 -13.23
N LYS A 68 -5.34 4.76 -12.81
CA LYS A 68 -6.45 4.30 -13.68
C LYS A 68 -7.40 5.43 -14.04
N LEU A 69 -7.77 6.28 -13.07
CA LEU A 69 -8.64 7.42 -13.31
C LEU A 69 -8.01 8.42 -14.29
N ASN A 70 -6.70 8.65 -14.18
CA ASN A 70 -5.98 9.52 -15.10
C ASN A 70 -5.88 8.93 -16.53
N LYS A 71 -5.65 7.62 -16.68
CA LYS A 71 -5.68 6.94 -17.98
C LYS A 71 -7.06 6.98 -18.63
N GLU A 72 -8.14 6.84 -17.86
CA GLU A 72 -9.50 6.89 -18.39
C GLU A 72 -9.92 8.31 -18.83
N LYS A 73 -9.51 9.35 -18.09
CA LYS A 73 -9.72 10.75 -18.50
C LYS A 73 -8.97 11.09 -19.80
N GLN A 74 -7.71 10.66 -19.92
CA GLN A 74 -6.91 10.88 -21.13
C GLN A 74 -7.46 10.16 -22.37
N ASN A 75 -8.12 9.01 -22.20
CA ASN A 75 -8.75 8.31 -23.32
C ASN A 75 -10.06 8.97 -23.78
N LYS A 76 -10.82 9.60 -22.86
CA LYS A 76 -12.06 10.33 -23.22
C LYS A 76 -11.78 11.65 -23.93
N GLU A 77 -10.68 12.35 -23.62
CA GLU A 77 -10.28 13.58 -24.36
C GLU A 77 -9.82 13.31 -25.80
N LYS A 78 -9.25 12.14 -26.09
CA LYS A 78 -8.84 11.78 -27.46
C LYS A 78 -10.01 11.47 -28.38
N GLN A 79 -11.14 10.99 -27.86
CA GLN A 79 -12.31 10.63 -28.65
C GLN A 79 -13.18 11.84 -29.07
N ASN A 80 -12.96 13.03 -28.49
CA ASN A 80 -13.79 14.20 -28.76
C ASN A 80 -13.18 15.20 -29.77
N ASN A 81 -11.99 14.91 -30.32
CA ASN A 81 -11.27 15.79 -31.24
C ASN A 81 -11.23 15.27 -32.70
N GLU A 82 -12.01 14.22 -33.01
CA GLU A 82 -12.10 13.60 -34.35
C GLU A 82 -13.49 13.80 -35.02
N GLU A 83 -14.34 14.69 -34.51
CA GLU A 83 -15.58 15.16 -35.17
C GLU A 83 -15.50 16.62 -35.62
#